data_AF-A0A7C3KPP9-F1
#
_entry.id   AF-A0A7C3KPP9-F1
#
_cell.length_a   1.000
_cell.length_b   1.000
_cell.length_c   1.000
_cell.angle_alpha   90.00
_cell.angle_beta   90.00
_cell.angle_gamma   90.00
#
_symmetry.space_group_name_H-M   'P 1'
#
loop_
_entity.id
_entity.type
_entity.pdbx_description
1 polymer ?
#
loop_
_entity_poly.entity_id
_entity_poly.type
_entity_poly.pdbx_seq_one_letter_code
_entity_poly.pdbx_strand_id
1 'polypeptide(L)'
;MSDDNRQVYISYAWGGESERIVNELDADLQAKGITIIRDKRDLGFKGMIRDFMKEIGRGHAVIVVISDKYLKSPNCMFELVEIAKNKDFYDRIFPIVLADADIYNPVNRIKYIKHWEDKLKELDEAMRTVSSANLQGMREEIDSYDEIRDNISNLTFFLKDMNTLTPEMHENSDFSSIISGVEKRLGKASAPSVKADPQKSSPKAGDVKKQDAPKKAETPAPASSGGYDDYLNDVIKRLFRDDYAELEEERFGELKFKKALEKTNKYMFNTLDEFHRFVVLEENDLDDDRFIELEKEIKQYTKELSGERASYVYTICLILVNGVSASLKKLIYNTKPAKYAFSELGSSVMVVYSAAENEIVYPKTITEENNSDYKGKIKEYLNP
;
A
#
# COMPACT_ATOMS: atom_id res chain seq x y z
N MET A 1 3.35 30.29 -15.81
CA MET A 1 4.36 30.41 -14.74
C MET A 1 5.50 29.47 -15.10
N SER A 2 6.74 29.87 -14.85
CA SER A 2 7.96 29.32 -15.46
C SER A 2 8.09 27.80 -15.35
N ASP A 3 8.37 27.20 -16.50
CA ASP A 3 8.53 25.76 -16.79
C ASP A 3 9.86 25.19 -16.24
N ASP A 4 10.26 25.60 -15.02
CA ASP A 4 11.55 25.17 -14.45
C ASP A 4 11.33 24.00 -13.48
N ASN A 5 11.41 22.79 -14.03
CA ASN A 5 11.29 21.49 -13.35
C ASN A 5 12.48 21.19 -12.40
N ARG A 6 13.05 22.23 -11.75
CA ARG A 6 14.27 22.20 -10.94
C ARG A 6 14.11 22.87 -9.57
N GLN A 7 12.88 23.15 -9.16
CA GLN A 7 12.60 23.77 -7.88
C GLN A 7 13.01 22.86 -6.71
N VAL A 8 13.73 23.44 -5.76
CA VAL A 8 14.08 22.81 -4.48
C VAL A 8 13.15 23.37 -3.42
N TYR A 9 12.45 22.51 -2.71
CA TYR A 9 11.58 22.91 -1.61
C TYR A 9 12.18 22.51 -0.27
N ILE A 10 11.84 23.24 0.79
CA ILE A 10 12.14 22.84 2.16
C ILE A 10 10.87 22.83 3.02
N SER A 11 10.59 21.70 3.65
CA SER A 11 9.47 21.50 4.56
C SER A 11 9.98 21.32 5.99
N TYR A 12 9.40 22.05 6.94
CA TYR A 12 9.81 22.06 8.33
C TYR A 12 8.73 22.61 9.26
N ALA A 13 8.78 22.25 10.54
CA ALA A 13 7.93 22.86 11.55
C ALA A 13 8.50 24.22 11.99
N TRP A 14 7.68 25.28 12.01
CA TRP A 14 8.15 26.63 12.34
C TRP A 14 8.63 26.78 13.78
N GLY A 15 9.64 27.62 13.97
CA GLY A 15 10.23 27.97 15.26
C GLY A 15 11.14 26.89 15.85
N GLY A 16 11.81 27.25 16.95
CA GLY A 16 12.75 26.37 17.64
C GLY A 16 13.93 25.96 16.76
N GLU A 17 14.37 24.72 16.96
CA GLU A 17 15.58 24.19 16.33
C GLU A 17 15.41 23.97 14.82
N SER A 18 14.23 23.52 14.38
CA SER A 18 13.92 23.36 12.95
C SER A 18 14.11 24.67 12.18
N GLU A 19 13.68 25.81 12.74
CA GLU A 19 13.85 27.12 12.11
C GLU A 19 15.33 27.53 12.03
N ARG A 20 16.10 27.27 13.08
CA ARG A 20 17.53 27.59 13.12
C ARG A 20 18.27 26.84 12.00
N ILE A 21 18.11 25.52 11.95
CA ILE A 21 18.74 24.64 10.95
C ILE A 21 18.34 25.05 9.54
N VAL A 22 17.06 25.33 9.31
CA VAL A 22 16.56 25.76 7.99
C VAL A 22 17.17 27.08 7.56
N ASN A 23 17.34 28.04 8.47
CA ASN A 23 17.95 29.33 8.13
C ASN A 23 19.43 29.19 7.77
N GLU A 24 20.18 28.36 8.50
CA GLU A 24 21.59 28.07 8.19
C GLU A 24 21.72 27.38 6.84
N LEU A 25 20.93 26.32 6.59
CA LEU A 25 20.93 25.60 5.33
C LEU A 25 20.48 26.46 4.13
N ASP A 26 19.49 27.34 4.32
CA ASP A 26 19.06 28.31 3.30
C ASP A 26 20.21 29.25 2.91
N ALA A 27 20.98 29.73 3.89
CA ALA A 27 22.13 30.59 3.63
C ALA A 27 23.23 29.85 2.85
N ASP A 28 23.54 28.61 3.23
CA ASP A 28 24.58 27.81 2.57
C ASP A 28 24.20 27.44 1.14
N LEU A 29 22.94 27.04 0.90
CA LEU A 29 22.42 26.75 -0.43
C LEU A 29 22.41 28.00 -1.32
N GLN A 30 22.02 29.15 -0.78
CA GLN A 30 22.09 30.42 -1.51
C GLN A 30 23.52 30.82 -1.87
N ALA A 31 24.49 30.60 -0.98
CA ALA A 31 25.91 30.84 -1.26
C ALA A 31 26.44 29.95 -2.41
N LYS A 32 25.78 28.82 -2.68
CA LYS A 32 26.04 27.92 -3.82
C LYS A 32 25.19 28.22 -5.06
N GLY A 33 24.35 29.26 -5.02
CA GLY A 33 23.48 29.64 -6.12
C GLY A 33 22.22 28.77 -6.26
N ILE A 34 21.86 28.01 -5.23
CA ILE A 34 20.65 27.18 -5.19
C ILE A 34 19.55 27.95 -4.46
N THR A 35 18.48 28.30 -5.16
CA THR A 35 17.30 28.93 -4.56
C THR A 35 16.36 27.86 -4.02
N ILE A 36 16.04 27.92 -2.73
CA ILE A 36 15.02 27.08 -2.11
C ILE A 36 13.71 27.83 -1.90
N ILE A 37 12.62 27.13 -2.13
CA ILE A 37 11.25 27.59 -1.90
C ILE A 37 10.81 27.12 -0.52
N ARG A 38 10.36 28.05 0.33
CA ARG A 38 9.82 27.76 1.66
C ARG A 38 8.53 28.54 1.90
N ASP A 39 7.56 27.87 2.53
CA ASP A 39 6.25 28.42 2.90
C ASP A 39 6.35 29.88 3.39
N LYS A 40 7.11 30.11 4.46
CA LYS A 40 7.18 31.42 5.14
C LYS A 40 7.66 32.59 4.26
N ARG A 41 8.42 32.33 3.19
CA ARG A 41 8.96 33.35 2.28
C ARG A 41 8.16 33.45 0.99
N ASP A 42 7.74 32.31 0.45
CA ASP A 42 7.25 32.19 -0.92
C ASP A 42 5.74 32.02 -1.00
N LEU A 43 5.08 31.72 0.13
CA LEU A 43 3.63 31.73 0.26
C LEU A 43 3.15 33.17 0.48
N GLY A 44 2.87 33.87 -0.63
CA GLY A 44 2.36 35.25 -0.59
C GLY A 44 1.07 35.40 0.24
N PHE A 45 0.78 36.63 0.68
CA PHE A 45 -0.46 36.95 1.40
C PHE A 45 -1.71 36.48 0.60
N LYS A 46 -2.57 35.67 1.24
CA LYS A 46 -3.73 34.95 0.64
C LYS A 46 -3.38 33.73 -0.25
N GLY A 47 -2.15 33.22 -0.22
CA GLY A 47 -1.81 31.94 -0.83
C GLY A 47 -2.59 30.79 -0.20
N MET A 48 -3.13 29.89 -1.02
CA MET A 48 -3.80 28.68 -0.52
C MET A 48 -2.74 27.66 -0.14
N ILE A 49 -2.58 27.42 1.16
CA ILE A 49 -1.53 26.56 1.70
C ILE A 49 -1.61 25.16 1.06
N ARG A 50 -2.81 24.58 0.91
CA ARG A 50 -3.00 23.27 0.28
C ARG A 50 -2.55 23.21 -1.19
N ASP A 51 -2.67 24.29 -1.96
CA ASP A 51 -2.22 24.32 -3.35
C ASP A 51 -0.70 24.41 -3.43
N PHE A 52 -0.09 25.20 -2.56
CA PHE A 52 1.36 25.25 -2.41
C PHE A 52 1.94 23.89 -1.94
N MET A 53 1.27 23.19 -1.01
CA MET A 53 1.67 21.85 -0.58
C MET A 53 1.64 20.83 -1.73
N LYS A 54 0.65 20.93 -2.64
CA LYS A 54 0.61 20.11 -3.86
C LYS A 54 1.74 20.44 -4.84
N GLU A 55 2.17 21.70 -4.89
CA GLU A 55 3.34 22.12 -5.67
C GLU A 55 4.64 21.56 -5.08
N ILE A 56 4.81 21.57 -3.75
CA ILE A 56 5.93 20.91 -3.06
C ILE A 56 5.98 19.42 -3.42
N GLY A 57 4.82 18.76 -3.44
CA GLY A 57 4.71 17.35 -3.85
C GLY A 57 5.31 17.05 -5.23
N ARG A 58 5.30 18.05 -6.13
CA ARG A 58 5.88 17.98 -7.50
C ARG A 58 7.32 18.50 -7.59
N GLY A 59 7.88 19.02 -6.49
CA GLY A 59 9.23 19.55 -6.43
C GLY A 59 10.29 18.56 -6.92
N HIS A 60 11.33 19.08 -7.55
CA HIS A 60 12.40 18.26 -8.14
C HIS A 60 13.32 17.67 -7.08
N ALA A 61 13.55 18.43 -6.00
CA ALA A 61 14.18 18.01 -4.76
C ALA A 61 13.42 18.63 -3.57
N VAL A 62 13.24 17.87 -2.49
CA VAL A 62 12.53 18.31 -1.29
C VAL A 62 13.36 17.98 -0.06
N ILE A 63 13.85 19.00 0.62
CA ILE A 63 14.52 18.88 1.90
C ILE A 63 13.45 18.84 2.98
N VAL A 64 13.52 17.88 3.91
CA VAL A 64 12.51 17.75 4.97
C VAL A 64 13.20 17.71 6.33
N VAL A 65 12.89 18.67 7.19
CA VAL A 65 13.46 18.76 8.55
C VAL A 65 12.46 18.19 9.55
N ILE A 66 12.69 16.94 9.97
CA ILE A 66 11.81 16.12 10.78
C ILE A 66 12.11 16.35 12.27
N SER A 67 11.21 17.04 12.98
CA SER A 67 11.20 17.17 14.44
C SER A 67 10.01 16.45 15.07
N ASP A 68 9.97 16.34 16.41
CA ASP A 68 8.78 15.84 17.10
C ASP A 68 7.54 16.68 16.74
N LYS A 69 7.73 18.01 16.68
CA LYS A 69 6.69 18.96 16.28
C LYS A 69 6.23 18.72 14.84
N TYR A 70 7.16 18.40 13.92
CA TYR A 70 6.83 18.06 12.53
C TYR A 70 5.88 16.85 12.48
N LEU A 71 6.25 15.76 13.15
CA LEU A 71 5.50 14.48 13.12
C LEU A 71 4.12 14.54 13.78
N LYS A 72 3.85 15.60 14.54
CA LYS A 72 2.57 15.88 15.22
C LYS A 72 1.76 17.01 14.57
N SER A 73 2.31 17.67 13.55
CA SER A 73 1.71 18.83 12.89
C SER A 73 0.87 18.41 11.69
N PRO A 74 -0.44 18.78 11.63
CA PRO A 74 -1.32 18.51 10.48
C PRO A 74 -0.73 18.92 9.13
N ASN A 75 -0.24 20.16 9.04
CA ASN A 75 0.26 20.69 7.79
C ASN A 75 1.55 19.96 7.35
N CYS A 76 2.49 19.76 8.27
CA CYS A 76 3.76 19.12 7.95
C CYS A 76 3.59 17.64 7.56
N MET A 77 2.70 16.92 8.25
CA MET A 77 2.43 15.53 7.92
C MET A 77 1.61 15.39 6.64
N PHE A 78 0.66 16.28 6.38
CA PHE A 78 -0.04 16.31 5.09
C PHE A 78 0.96 16.57 3.94
N GLU A 79 1.86 17.54 4.08
CA GLU A 79 2.94 17.78 3.11
C GLU A 79 3.78 16.53 2.89
N LEU A 80 4.20 15.86 3.96
CA LEU A 80 5.02 14.65 3.86
C LEU A 80 4.29 13.53 3.12
N VAL A 81 2.99 13.33 3.40
CA VAL A 81 2.14 12.38 2.68
C VAL A 81 2.03 12.75 1.19
N GLU A 82 1.79 14.02 0.86
CA GLU A 82 1.71 14.49 -0.54
C GLU A 82 3.03 14.33 -1.29
N ILE A 83 4.17 14.64 -0.65
CA ILE A 83 5.50 14.41 -1.23
C ILE A 83 5.67 12.93 -1.56
N ALA A 84 5.20 12.06 -0.68
CA ALA A 84 5.40 10.62 -0.78
C ALA A 84 4.46 9.93 -1.79
N LYS A 85 3.28 10.48 -2.05
CA LYS A 85 2.38 10.03 -3.15
C LYS A 85 2.97 10.22 -4.55
N ASN A 86 3.89 11.15 -4.72
CA ASN A 86 4.47 11.47 -6.02
C ASN A 86 5.61 10.49 -6.37
N LYS A 87 5.80 10.22 -7.68
CA LYS A 87 6.82 9.28 -8.17
C LYS A 87 8.23 9.68 -7.70
N ASP A 88 9.11 8.69 -7.62
CA ASP A 88 10.52 8.86 -7.26
C ASP A 88 10.73 9.51 -5.88
N PHE A 89 9.83 9.25 -4.92
CA PHE A 89 9.90 9.80 -3.56
C PHE A 89 11.30 9.67 -2.95
N TYR A 90 11.87 8.46 -3.00
CA TYR A 90 13.21 8.17 -2.49
C TYR A 90 14.31 9.05 -3.10
N ASP A 91 14.27 9.27 -4.40
CA ASP A 91 15.30 10.05 -5.11
C ASP A 91 15.16 11.56 -4.91
N ARG A 92 13.99 12.03 -4.46
CA ARG A 92 13.67 13.46 -4.35
C ARG A 92 13.77 13.98 -2.92
N ILE A 93 13.64 13.13 -1.91
CA ILE A 93 13.63 13.57 -0.50
C ILE A 93 15.04 13.60 0.10
N PHE A 94 15.36 14.69 0.81
CA PHE A 94 16.61 14.90 1.54
C PHE A 94 16.28 15.17 3.01
N PRO A 95 16.08 14.12 3.83
CA PRO A 95 15.64 14.26 5.21
C PRO A 95 16.77 14.68 6.16
N ILE A 96 16.45 15.58 7.10
CA ILE A 96 17.25 15.93 8.29
C ILE A 96 16.38 15.56 9.50
N VAL A 97 16.78 14.55 10.26
CA VAL A 97 16.01 14.08 11.43
C VAL A 97 16.58 14.73 12.68
N LEU A 98 15.81 15.55 13.38
CA LEU A 98 16.23 16.25 14.59
C LEU A 98 16.29 15.33 15.81
N ALA A 99 17.07 15.70 16.81
CA ALA A 99 17.29 14.89 18.00
C ALA A 99 15.99 14.64 18.82
N ASP A 100 15.01 15.54 18.70
CA ASP A 100 13.71 15.39 19.35
C ASP A 100 12.75 14.44 18.58
N ALA A 101 13.02 14.14 17.31
CA ALA A 101 12.26 13.18 16.51
C ALA A 101 12.73 11.75 16.77
N ASP A 102 12.08 11.07 17.71
CA ASP A 102 12.47 9.72 18.12
C ASP A 102 11.87 8.63 17.21
N ILE A 103 12.29 8.63 15.93
CA ILE A 103 11.86 7.66 14.93
C ILE A 103 12.71 6.38 14.92
N TYR A 104 13.86 6.37 15.57
CA TYR A 104 14.73 5.19 15.60
C TYR A 104 14.22 4.14 16.59
N ASN A 105 13.68 4.58 17.73
CA ASN A 105 13.10 3.67 18.71
C ASN A 105 11.69 3.23 18.27
N PRO A 106 11.42 1.94 18.06
CA PRO A 106 10.10 1.45 17.64
C PRO A 106 8.98 1.78 18.65
N VAL A 107 9.26 1.77 19.95
CA VAL A 107 8.28 2.12 20.99
C VAL A 107 7.92 3.60 20.92
N ASN A 108 8.89 4.45 20.63
CA ASN A 108 8.63 5.88 20.50
C ASN A 108 7.91 6.22 19.18
N ARG A 109 8.17 5.47 18.09
CA ARG A 109 7.36 5.57 16.86
C ARG A 109 5.88 5.28 17.06
N ILE A 110 5.54 4.28 17.89
CA ILE A 110 4.14 3.98 18.23
C ILE A 110 3.44 5.18 18.88
N LYS A 111 4.18 6.05 19.60
CA LYS A 111 3.59 7.26 20.19
C LYS A 111 3.07 8.23 19.13
N TYR A 112 3.69 8.28 17.95
CA TYR A 112 3.18 9.10 16.84
C TYR A 112 1.92 8.50 16.22
N ILE A 113 1.85 7.17 16.05
CA ILE A 113 0.63 6.48 15.62
C ILE A 113 -0.52 6.81 16.58
N LYS A 114 -0.27 6.62 17.89
CA LYS A 114 -1.24 6.92 18.94
C LYS A 114 -1.69 8.38 18.93
N HIS A 115 -0.77 9.33 18.71
CA HIS A 115 -1.10 10.76 18.62
C HIS A 115 -2.14 11.04 17.52
N TRP A 116 -2.00 10.42 16.35
CA TRP A 116 -2.95 10.60 15.24
C TRP A 116 -4.27 9.86 15.47
N GLU A 117 -4.24 8.67 16.07
CA GLU A 117 -5.46 7.97 16.49
C GLU A 117 -6.25 8.78 17.53
N ASP A 118 -5.56 9.38 18.51
CA ASP A 118 -6.17 10.25 19.51
C ASP A 118 -6.77 11.52 18.86
N LYS A 119 -6.08 12.11 17.86
CA LYS A 119 -6.57 13.28 17.11
C LYS A 119 -7.81 12.97 16.26
N LEU A 120 -7.84 11.83 15.59
CA LEU A 120 -9.01 11.35 14.85
C LEU A 120 -10.21 11.15 15.77
N LYS A 121 -9.97 10.51 16.92
CA LYS A 121 -11.00 10.29 17.92
C LYS A 121 -11.55 11.61 18.46
N GLU A 122 -10.67 12.58 18.77
CA GLU A 122 -11.06 13.92 19.23
C GLU A 122 -11.97 14.62 18.20
N LEU A 123 -11.61 14.55 16.92
CA LEU A 123 -12.35 15.20 15.84
C LEU A 123 -13.69 14.50 15.54
N ASP A 124 -13.73 13.17 15.54
CA ASP A 124 -14.97 12.39 15.37
C ASP A 124 -15.96 12.63 16.52
N GLU A 125 -15.47 12.64 17.77
CA GLU A 125 -16.31 12.95 18.94
C GLU A 125 -16.86 14.38 18.85
N ALA A 126 -16.05 15.36 18.46
CA ALA A 126 -16.49 16.74 18.28
C ALA A 126 -17.56 16.86 17.17
N MET A 127 -17.38 16.17 16.03
CA MET A 127 -18.35 16.21 14.93
C MET A 127 -19.71 15.63 15.32
N ARG A 128 -19.76 14.63 16.20
CA ARG A 128 -21.03 14.05 16.68
C ARG A 128 -21.87 15.03 17.51
N THR A 129 -21.27 16.12 17.99
CA THR A 129 -21.97 17.15 18.77
C THR A 129 -22.66 18.21 17.92
N VAL A 130 -22.43 18.23 16.60
CA VAL A 130 -22.96 19.24 15.67
C VAL A 130 -23.87 18.62 14.60
N SER A 131 -24.76 19.42 14.01
CA SER A 131 -25.62 18.97 12.91
C SER A 131 -24.79 18.59 11.68
N SER A 132 -25.20 17.55 10.96
CA SER A 132 -24.50 17.03 9.77
C SER A 132 -24.50 17.98 8.56
N ALA A 133 -25.21 19.11 8.63
CA ALA A 133 -25.22 20.13 7.59
C ALA A 133 -23.96 21.01 7.63
N ASN A 134 -23.38 21.30 6.46
CA ASN A 134 -22.25 22.22 6.26
C ASN A 134 -20.90 21.83 6.89
N LEU A 135 -20.62 20.54 7.09
CA LEU A 135 -19.37 20.04 7.68
C LEU A 135 -18.27 19.67 6.65
N GLN A 136 -18.37 20.13 5.40
CA GLN A 136 -17.49 19.66 4.32
C GLN A 136 -15.99 19.85 4.63
N GLY A 137 -15.57 21.02 5.11
CA GLY A 137 -14.17 21.27 5.46
C GLY A 137 -13.67 20.42 6.64
N MET A 138 -14.56 20.07 7.59
CA MET A 138 -14.21 19.21 8.72
C MET A 138 -14.03 17.75 8.29
N ARG A 139 -14.82 17.29 7.31
CA ARG A 139 -14.64 15.96 6.71
C ARG A 139 -13.31 15.87 5.98
N GLU A 140 -12.92 16.91 5.26
CA GLU A 140 -11.61 16.96 4.60
C GLU A 140 -10.43 16.92 5.59
N GLU A 141 -10.60 17.46 6.81
CA GLU A 141 -9.60 17.33 7.88
C GLU A 141 -9.53 15.90 8.44
N ILE A 142 -10.67 15.23 8.60
CA ILE A 142 -10.71 13.81 9.01
C ILE A 142 -10.02 12.94 7.97
N ASP A 143 -10.39 13.10 6.70
CA ASP A 143 -9.79 12.34 5.60
C ASP A 143 -8.27 12.56 5.57
N SER A 144 -7.82 13.80 5.84
CA SER A 144 -6.40 14.11 5.98
C SER A 144 -5.74 13.44 7.18
N TYR A 145 -6.40 13.36 8.33
CA TYR A 145 -5.83 12.74 9.53
C TYR A 145 -5.79 11.22 9.41
N ASP A 146 -6.82 10.62 8.80
CA ASP A 146 -6.87 9.20 8.48
C ASP A 146 -5.72 8.84 7.54
N GLU A 147 -5.50 9.63 6.49
CA GLU A 147 -4.41 9.39 5.56
C GLU A 147 -3.03 9.53 6.22
N ILE A 148 -2.86 10.52 7.09
CA ILE A 148 -1.62 10.67 7.88
C ILE A 148 -1.42 9.45 8.78
N ARG A 149 -2.46 9.01 9.49
CA ARG A 149 -2.43 7.85 10.37
C ARG A 149 -2.04 6.59 9.61
N ASP A 150 -2.60 6.38 8.43
CA ASP A 150 -2.32 5.19 7.61
C ASP A 150 -0.90 5.19 7.05
N ASN A 151 -0.31 6.37 6.83
CA ASN A 151 1.02 6.49 6.26
C ASN A 151 2.15 6.67 7.29
N ILE A 152 1.89 7.14 8.52
CA ILE A 152 2.94 7.56 9.45
C ILE A 152 3.88 6.41 9.87
N SER A 153 3.36 5.19 10.01
CA SER A 153 4.18 4.01 10.30
C SER A 153 5.22 3.78 9.20
N ASN A 154 4.78 3.82 7.94
CA ASN A 154 5.63 3.63 6.77
C ASN A 154 6.59 4.79 6.56
N LEU A 155 6.12 6.04 6.70
CA LEU A 155 6.95 7.23 6.57
C LEU A 155 8.07 7.26 7.61
N THR A 156 7.76 7.01 8.88
CA THR A 156 8.78 6.98 9.94
C THR A 156 9.71 5.78 9.81
N PHE A 157 9.24 4.63 9.34
CA PHE A 157 10.09 3.48 9.01
C PHE A 157 11.05 3.82 7.87
N PHE A 158 10.55 4.42 6.80
CA PHE A 158 11.33 4.83 5.65
C PHE A 158 12.39 5.88 6.05
N LEU A 159 12.01 6.90 6.81
CA LEU A 159 12.91 7.96 7.28
C LEU A 159 14.00 7.44 8.23
N LYS A 160 13.78 6.36 8.99
CA LYS A 160 14.86 5.75 9.79
C LYS A 160 15.78 4.84 8.98
N ASP A 161 15.29 4.29 7.88
CA ASP A 161 15.99 3.27 7.07
C ASP A 161 16.86 3.91 6.00
N MET A 162 16.42 5.07 5.49
CA MET A 162 17.33 5.99 4.81
C MET A 162 18.53 6.26 5.71
N ASN A 163 19.73 6.33 5.12
CA ASN A 163 20.93 6.81 5.81
C ASN A 163 20.76 8.32 6.08
N THR A 164 19.86 8.64 7.01
CA THR A 164 19.50 9.99 7.38
C THR A 164 20.56 10.46 8.35
N LEU A 165 21.19 11.55 7.93
CA LEU A 165 22.21 12.19 8.71
C LEU A 165 21.53 12.79 9.95
N THR A 166 22.02 12.46 11.13
CA THR A 166 21.56 13.09 12.37
C THR A 166 22.05 14.54 12.42
N PRO A 167 21.46 15.43 13.24
CA PRO A 167 21.84 16.85 13.28
C PRO A 167 23.30 17.03 13.72
N GLU A 168 23.78 16.14 14.59
CA GLU A 168 25.16 16.07 15.07
C GLU A 168 26.16 15.79 13.93
N MET A 169 25.73 15.07 12.88
CA MET A 169 26.52 14.87 11.67
C MET A 169 26.54 16.11 10.78
N HIS A 170 25.57 17.02 10.92
CA HIS A 170 25.41 18.21 10.09
C HIS A 170 26.09 19.46 10.64
N GLU A 171 26.01 19.70 11.96
CA GLU A 171 26.66 20.87 12.58
C GLU A 171 28.19 20.85 12.40
N ASN A 172 28.78 19.65 12.31
CA ASN A 172 30.22 19.47 12.11
C ASN A 172 30.64 19.40 10.63
N SER A 173 29.70 19.39 9.69
CA SER A 173 29.97 19.18 8.26
C SER A 173 29.38 20.24 7.32
N ASP A 174 28.89 21.36 7.86
CA ASP A 174 28.26 22.48 7.13
C ASP A 174 27.22 22.01 6.10
N PHE A 175 26.40 21.02 6.47
CA PHE A 175 25.39 20.40 5.61
C PHE A 175 25.91 19.87 4.25
N SER A 176 27.22 19.70 4.08
CA SER A 176 27.88 19.39 2.80
C SER A 176 27.30 18.19 2.06
N SER A 177 26.86 17.16 2.79
CA SER A 177 26.25 15.96 2.23
C SER A 177 24.86 16.21 1.63
N ILE A 178 24.04 17.05 2.26
CA ILE A 178 22.72 17.44 1.73
C ILE A 178 22.90 18.35 0.53
N ILE A 179 23.78 19.35 0.64
CA ILE A 179 24.07 20.26 -0.46
C ILE A 179 24.55 19.46 -1.68
N SER A 180 25.52 18.55 -1.50
CA SER A 180 26.01 17.68 -2.58
C SER A 180 24.92 16.78 -3.16
N GLY A 181 24.02 16.26 -2.31
CA GLY A 181 22.88 15.46 -2.73
C GLY A 181 21.90 16.24 -3.61
N VAL A 182 21.55 17.46 -3.18
CA VAL A 182 20.68 18.39 -3.92
C VAL A 182 21.35 18.81 -5.23
N GLU A 183 22.63 19.19 -5.23
CA GLU A 183 23.41 19.52 -6.43
C GLU A 183 23.42 18.37 -7.44
N LYS A 184 23.68 17.13 -6.97
CA LYS A 184 23.68 15.94 -7.83
C LYS A 184 22.30 15.70 -8.44
N ARG A 185 21.23 15.89 -7.68
CA ARG A 185 19.85 15.76 -8.17
C ARG A 185 19.59 16.80 -9.26
N LEU A 186 19.88 18.08 -8.99
CA LEU A 186 19.76 19.17 -9.96
C LEU A 186 20.59 18.92 -11.24
N GLY A 187 21.78 18.33 -11.11
CA GLY A 187 22.64 17.97 -12.23
C GLY A 187 22.14 16.80 -13.09
N LYS A 188 21.49 15.78 -12.49
CA LYS A 188 20.92 14.63 -13.24
C LYS A 188 19.83 15.05 -14.24
N ALA A 189 19.14 16.17 -14.03
CA ALA A 189 18.14 16.71 -14.94
C ALA A 189 18.71 17.32 -16.24
N SER A 190 20.03 17.21 -16.49
CA SER A 190 20.70 17.68 -17.70
C SER A 190 20.98 16.58 -18.74
N ALA A 191 20.70 15.31 -18.44
CA ALA A 191 20.83 14.20 -19.39
C ALA A 191 19.51 13.99 -20.16
N PRO A 192 19.47 14.14 -21.50
CA PRO A 192 18.28 13.81 -22.28
C PRO A 192 17.98 12.31 -22.17
N SER A 193 16.72 11.98 -21.85
CA SER A 193 16.22 10.60 -21.91
C SER A 193 16.21 10.13 -23.37
N VAL A 194 17.22 9.35 -23.74
CA VAL A 194 17.22 8.62 -25.00
C VAL A 194 16.11 7.57 -24.92
N LYS A 195 15.05 7.76 -25.70
CA LYS A 195 14.04 6.73 -25.98
C LYS A 195 14.73 5.58 -26.69
N ALA A 196 14.80 4.42 -26.04
CA ALA A 196 15.15 3.17 -26.70
C ALA A 196 13.84 2.47 -27.12
N ASP A 197 13.52 2.60 -28.41
CA ASP A 197 12.77 1.59 -29.17
C ASP A 197 13.82 0.78 -29.92
N PRO A 198 13.79 -0.56 -29.85
CA PRO A 198 13.62 -1.26 -31.11
C PRO A 198 12.82 -2.57 -31.02
N GLN A 199 11.70 -2.60 -31.74
CA GLN A 199 11.31 -3.76 -32.54
C GLN A 199 12.48 -4.26 -33.42
N LYS A 200 12.81 -5.56 -33.32
CA LYS A 200 12.95 -6.53 -34.43
C LYS A 200 13.65 -7.82 -33.98
N SER A 201 12.95 -8.95 -34.07
CA SER A 201 13.28 -10.00 -35.04
C SER A 201 12.39 -11.24 -34.83
N SER A 202 11.62 -11.56 -35.88
CA SER A 202 11.05 -12.88 -36.10
C SER A 202 11.94 -13.62 -37.10
N PRO A 203 11.91 -14.96 -37.09
CA PRO A 203 11.96 -15.72 -38.33
C PRO A 203 10.71 -16.60 -38.50
N LYS A 204 10.02 -16.43 -39.65
CA LYS A 204 9.26 -17.49 -40.36
C LYS A 204 10.28 -18.22 -41.27
N ALA A 205 10.14 -19.46 -41.76
CA ALA A 205 9.04 -20.40 -41.95
C ALA A 205 9.60 -21.83 -42.15
N GLY A 206 8.73 -22.85 -42.11
CA GLY A 206 9.02 -24.19 -42.67
C GLY A 206 7.99 -25.28 -42.34
N ASP A 207 6.81 -25.23 -42.97
CA ASP A 207 6.12 -26.31 -43.73
C ASP A 207 6.66 -27.77 -43.60
N VAL A 208 5.92 -28.90 -43.52
CA VAL A 208 4.55 -29.36 -43.86
C VAL A 208 4.34 -30.74 -43.18
N LYS A 209 3.13 -31.09 -42.69
CA LYS A 209 2.35 -32.29 -43.10
C LYS A 209 1.01 -32.45 -42.37
N LYS A 210 -0.06 -32.55 -43.20
CA LYS A 210 -1.42 -33.02 -42.90
C LYS A 210 -1.46 -34.55 -42.79
N GLN A 211 -2.39 -35.05 -41.95
CA GLN A 211 -3.24 -36.25 -42.03
C GLN A 211 -3.73 -36.53 -40.59
N ASP A 212 -4.92 -37.02 -40.25
CA ASP A 212 -6.22 -37.26 -40.88
C ASP A 212 -7.23 -37.30 -39.70
N ALA A 213 -8.53 -37.15 -40.01
CA ALA A 213 -9.63 -36.98 -39.04
C ALA A 213 -10.11 -38.29 -38.37
N PRO A 214 -11.24 -38.28 -37.63
CA PRO A 214 -11.32 -38.37 -36.16
C PRO A 214 -11.80 -39.74 -35.67
N LYS A 215 -11.55 -40.11 -34.41
CA LYS A 215 -12.32 -41.20 -33.78
C LYS A 215 -12.39 -41.16 -32.25
N LYS A 216 -13.65 -41.21 -31.84
CA LYS A 216 -14.25 -41.79 -30.63
C LYS A 216 -14.07 -41.06 -29.29
N ALA A 217 -15.20 -40.49 -28.91
CA ALA A 217 -15.64 -40.23 -27.55
C ALA A 217 -15.30 -41.38 -26.59
N GLU A 218 -14.63 -41.00 -25.50
CA GLU A 218 -14.79 -41.63 -24.20
C GLU A 218 -15.50 -40.62 -23.28
N THR A 219 -16.52 -41.15 -22.63
CA THR A 219 -17.50 -40.52 -21.76
C THR A 219 -16.83 -39.78 -20.60
N PRO A 220 -17.22 -38.53 -20.26
CA PRO A 220 -16.84 -37.96 -18.98
C PRO A 220 -17.60 -38.70 -17.87
N ALA A 221 -16.87 -39.20 -16.87
CA ALA A 221 -17.43 -39.50 -15.56
C ALA A 221 -18.11 -38.23 -15.00
N PRO A 222 -19.18 -38.36 -14.20
CA PRO A 222 -20.16 -37.30 -14.03
C PRO A 222 -19.59 -36.17 -13.16
N ALA A 223 -19.17 -35.08 -13.78
CA ALA A 223 -19.08 -33.80 -13.10
C ALA A 223 -20.51 -33.32 -12.85
N SER A 224 -21.00 -33.46 -11.62
CA SER A 224 -22.14 -32.68 -11.17
C SER A 224 -21.69 -31.22 -11.15
N SER A 225 -21.99 -30.46 -12.20
CA SER A 225 -21.82 -29.00 -12.22
C SER A 225 -22.61 -28.41 -11.06
N GLY A 226 -21.93 -28.10 -9.96
CA GLY A 226 -22.54 -27.41 -8.84
C GLY A 226 -23.05 -26.04 -9.31
N GLY A 227 -24.16 -25.57 -8.71
CA GLY A 227 -24.85 -24.34 -9.12
C GLY A 227 -24.07 -23.03 -8.86
N TYR A 228 -22.75 -23.08 -8.75
CA TYR A 228 -21.86 -21.97 -8.40
C TYR A 228 -20.99 -21.47 -9.57
N ASP A 229 -21.05 -22.09 -10.76
CA ASP A 229 -20.21 -21.65 -11.89
C ASP A 229 -20.56 -20.24 -12.37
N ASP A 230 -21.84 -19.86 -12.39
CA ASP A 230 -22.27 -18.49 -12.74
C ASP A 230 -21.75 -17.47 -11.74
N TYR A 231 -21.88 -17.78 -10.43
CA TYR A 231 -21.33 -16.96 -9.36
C TYR A 231 -19.80 -16.82 -9.49
N LEU A 232 -19.07 -17.92 -9.69
CA LEU A 232 -17.62 -17.89 -9.85
C LEU A 232 -17.22 -17.06 -11.07
N ASN A 233 -17.91 -17.21 -12.19
CA ASN A 233 -17.66 -16.43 -13.39
C ASN A 233 -17.84 -14.92 -13.13
N ASP A 234 -18.85 -14.54 -12.36
CA ASP A 234 -19.08 -13.13 -12.01
C ASP A 234 -18.06 -12.59 -11.00
N VAL A 235 -17.58 -13.40 -10.07
CA VAL A 235 -16.43 -13.07 -9.21
C VAL A 235 -15.19 -12.81 -10.07
N ILE A 236 -14.87 -13.72 -10.99
CA ILE A 236 -13.70 -13.62 -11.88
C ILE A 236 -13.79 -12.37 -12.76
N LYS A 237 -14.97 -12.05 -13.32
CA LYS A 237 -15.16 -10.81 -14.10
C LYS A 237 -14.85 -9.56 -13.29
N ARG A 238 -15.28 -9.51 -12.03
CA ARG A 238 -15.00 -8.38 -11.13
C ARG A 238 -13.52 -8.27 -10.81
N LEU A 239 -12.83 -9.39 -10.57
CA LEU A 239 -11.38 -9.41 -10.34
C LEU A 239 -10.60 -8.97 -11.59
N PHE A 240 -10.96 -9.44 -12.79
CA PHE A 240 -10.32 -9.02 -14.03
C PHE A 240 -10.51 -7.54 -14.35
N ARG A 241 -11.68 -6.97 -14.02
CA ARG A 241 -11.92 -5.53 -14.17
C ARG A 241 -10.92 -4.69 -13.37
N ASP A 242 -10.42 -5.26 -12.27
CA ASP A 242 -9.53 -4.59 -11.34
C ASP A 242 -8.09 -5.14 -11.46
N ASP A 243 -7.70 -5.57 -12.65
CA ASP A 243 -6.33 -5.95 -13.04
C ASP A 243 -5.72 -7.15 -12.29
N TYR A 244 -6.55 -8.07 -11.76
CA TYR A 244 -6.03 -9.36 -11.32
C TYR A 244 -5.64 -10.23 -12.52
N ALA A 245 -4.46 -10.84 -12.49
CA ALA A 245 -4.01 -11.79 -13.49
C ALA A 245 -4.30 -13.22 -13.03
N GLU A 246 -4.80 -14.08 -13.94
CA GLU A 246 -5.00 -15.50 -13.66
C GLU A 246 -3.66 -16.24 -13.69
N LEU A 247 -3.50 -17.20 -12.76
CA LEU A 247 -2.37 -18.11 -12.68
C LEU A 247 -2.80 -19.50 -13.15
N GLU A 248 -2.04 -20.06 -14.09
CA GLU A 248 -2.32 -21.37 -14.64
C GLU A 248 -1.83 -22.48 -13.70
N GLU A 249 -2.71 -23.43 -13.42
CA GLU A 249 -2.41 -24.67 -12.69
C GLU A 249 -1.80 -24.50 -11.28
N GLU A 250 -2.10 -23.41 -10.57
CA GLU A 250 -1.61 -23.15 -9.21
C GLU A 250 -2.02 -24.26 -8.22
N ARG A 251 -1.08 -24.68 -7.36
CA ARG A 251 -1.29 -25.73 -6.36
C ARG A 251 -0.47 -25.47 -5.09
N PHE A 252 -0.86 -26.14 -4.01
CA PHE A 252 -0.09 -26.18 -2.77
C PHE A 252 -0.15 -27.58 -2.13
N GLY A 253 0.96 -28.32 -2.17
CA GLY A 253 0.94 -29.75 -1.82
C GLY A 253 -0.06 -30.51 -2.69
N GLU A 254 -1.02 -31.17 -2.06
CA GLU A 254 -2.12 -31.86 -2.75
C GLU A 254 -3.31 -30.95 -3.09
N LEU A 255 -3.35 -29.72 -2.58
CA LEU A 255 -4.41 -28.76 -2.91
C LEU A 255 -4.25 -28.28 -4.34
N LYS A 256 -5.28 -28.54 -5.15
CA LYS A 256 -5.42 -27.98 -6.49
C LYS A 256 -6.47 -26.88 -6.48
N PHE A 257 -6.05 -25.66 -6.75
CA PHE A 257 -6.99 -24.55 -6.85
C PHE A 257 -7.78 -24.63 -8.15
N LYS A 258 -9.11 -24.48 -8.06
CA LYS A 258 -10.00 -24.37 -9.24
C LYS A 258 -9.64 -23.14 -10.06
N LYS A 259 -9.31 -22.04 -9.36
CA LYS A 259 -8.79 -20.79 -9.92
C LYS A 259 -7.80 -20.16 -8.96
N ALA A 260 -6.79 -19.51 -9.49
CA ALA A 260 -5.90 -18.65 -8.75
C ALA A 260 -5.69 -17.35 -9.53
N LEU A 261 -5.80 -16.22 -8.86
CA LEU A 261 -5.58 -14.91 -9.44
C LEU A 261 -4.72 -14.07 -8.52
N GLU A 262 -3.88 -13.20 -9.07
CA GLU A 262 -3.06 -12.30 -8.29
C GLU A 262 -3.04 -10.87 -8.84
N LYS A 263 -2.83 -9.92 -7.93
CA LYS A 263 -2.56 -8.52 -8.25
C LYS A 263 -1.38 -8.05 -7.43
N THR A 264 -0.43 -7.41 -8.10
CA THR A 264 0.68 -6.73 -7.43
C THR A 264 0.36 -5.25 -7.33
N ASN A 265 0.28 -4.77 -6.10
CA ASN A 265 0.19 -3.35 -5.82
C ASN A 265 1.55 -2.83 -5.37
N LYS A 266 1.86 -1.63 -5.83
CA LYS A 266 3.02 -0.91 -5.33
C LYS A 266 2.68 -0.30 -3.97
N TYR A 267 3.48 -0.63 -2.97
CA TYR A 267 3.37 -0.17 -1.60
C TYR A 267 4.56 0.68 -1.20
N MET A 268 4.39 1.46 -0.14
CA MET A 268 5.44 2.30 0.44
C MET A 268 6.15 3.14 -0.64
N PHE A 269 5.41 4.05 -1.27
CA PHE A 269 5.95 5.00 -2.26
C PHE A 269 6.53 4.33 -3.52
N ASN A 270 5.94 3.22 -3.93
CA ASN A 270 6.39 2.37 -5.04
C ASN A 270 7.74 1.67 -4.83
N THR A 271 8.21 1.57 -3.59
CA THR A 271 9.49 0.93 -3.28
C THR A 271 9.34 -0.54 -2.89
N LEU A 272 8.17 -0.94 -2.41
CA LEU A 272 7.85 -2.32 -2.05
C LEU A 272 6.69 -2.83 -2.88
N ASP A 273 6.69 -4.12 -3.16
CA ASP A 273 5.54 -4.81 -3.73
C ASP A 273 4.68 -5.38 -2.61
N GLU A 274 3.37 -5.36 -2.81
CA GLU A 274 2.37 -6.09 -2.05
C GLU A 274 1.62 -6.99 -3.02
N PHE A 275 1.39 -8.24 -2.62
CA PHE A 275 0.71 -9.23 -3.45
C PHE A 275 -0.64 -9.58 -2.85
N HIS A 276 -1.69 -9.36 -3.63
CA HIS A 276 -3.03 -9.82 -3.30
C HIS A 276 -3.30 -11.09 -4.09
N ARG A 277 -3.64 -12.16 -3.39
CA ARG A 277 -3.87 -13.49 -3.95
C ARG A 277 -5.33 -13.89 -3.71
N PHE A 278 -6.03 -14.25 -4.77
CA PHE A 278 -7.31 -14.95 -4.70
C PHE A 278 -7.10 -16.39 -5.11
N VAL A 279 -7.50 -17.33 -4.26
CA VAL A 279 -7.54 -18.76 -4.61
C VAL A 279 -8.93 -19.30 -4.41
N VAL A 280 -9.35 -20.21 -5.28
CA VAL A 280 -10.67 -20.82 -5.26
C VAL A 280 -10.53 -22.32 -5.10
N LEU A 281 -11.24 -22.88 -4.13
CA LEU A 281 -11.38 -24.30 -3.89
C LEU A 281 -12.82 -24.72 -4.16
N GLU A 282 -13.01 -25.95 -4.61
CA GLU A 282 -14.32 -26.59 -4.74
C GLU A 282 -14.33 -27.80 -3.81
N GLU A 283 -15.25 -27.80 -2.85
CA GLU A 283 -15.35 -28.84 -1.83
C GLU A 283 -16.82 -29.32 -1.78
N ASN A 284 -17.06 -30.55 -2.23
CA ASN A 284 -18.42 -31.08 -2.34
C ASN A 284 -19.06 -31.35 -0.96
N ASP A 285 -18.25 -31.82 -0.02
CA ASP A 285 -18.67 -32.23 1.33
C ASP A 285 -17.81 -31.53 2.39
N LEU A 286 -17.86 -30.20 2.43
CA LEU A 286 -17.12 -29.43 3.43
C LEU A 286 -17.78 -29.59 4.81
N ASP A 287 -17.07 -30.26 5.72
CA ASP A 287 -17.43 -30.36 7.14
C ASP A 287 -16.52 -29.50 8.04
N ASP A 288 -16.82 -29.52 9.35
CA ASP A 288 -16.10 -28.76 10.36
C ASP A 288 -14.60 -29.11 10.41
N ASP A 289 -14.24 -30.40 10.28
CA ASP A 289 -12.85 -30.86 10.38
C ASP A 289 -12.06 -30.49 9.11
N ARG A 290 -12.64 -30.72 7.92
CA ARG A 290 -12.02 -30.35 6.65
C ARG A 290 -11.82 -28.84 6.54
N PHE A 291 -12.75 -28.04 7.03
CA PHE A 291 -12.59 -26.58 7.08
C PHE A 291 -11.37 -26.17 7.92
N ILE A 292 -11.17 -26.79 9.08
CA ILE A 292 -10.02 -26.51 9.97
C ILE A 292 -8.70 -26.96 9.32
N GLU A 293 -8.70 -28.07 8.58
CA GLU A 293 -7.53 -28.51 7.82
C GLU A 293 -7.18 -27.52 6.70
N LEU A 294 -8.15 -27.13 5.89
CA LEU A 294 -7.99 -26.13 4.84
C LEU A 294 -7.45 -24.80 5.39
N GLU A 295 -7.92 -24.37 6.56
CA GLU A 295 -7.39 -23.16 7.21
C GLU A 295 -5.89 -23.25 7.47
N LYS A 296 -5.41 -24.40 7.93
CA LYS A 296 -3.98 -24.63 8.15
C LYS A 296 -3.20 -24.65 6.83
N GLU A 297 -3.74 -25.33 5.82
CA GLU A 297 -3.10 -25.45 4.51
C GLU A 297 -3.00 -24.09 3.81
N ILE A 298 -4.06 -23.29 3.80
CA ILE A 298 -4.08 -21.95 3.21
C ILE A 298 -3.15 -20.98 3.97
N LYS A 299 -3.10 -21.09 5.30
CA LYS A 299 -2.17 -20.30 6.09
C LYS A 299 -0.72 -20.64 5.74
N GLN A 300 -0.41 -21.94 5.60
CA GLN A 300 0.93 -22.38 5.24
C GLN A 300 1.31 -21.96 3.81
N TYR A 301 0.41 -22.14 2.84
CA TYR A 301 0.56 -21.64 1.47
C TYR A 301 0.91 -20.16 1.43
N THR A 302 0.13 -19.34 2.15
CA THR A 302 0.33 -17.89 2.21
C THR A 302 1.69 -17.53 2.81
N LYS A 303 2.09 -18.24 3.86
CA LYS A 303 3.38 -18.04 4.53
C LYS A 303 4.54 -18.37 3.62
N GLU A 304 4.49 -19.49 2.90
CA GLU A 304 5.52 -19.87 1.92
C GLU A 304 5.62 -18.86 0.80
N LEU A 305 4.49 -18.44 0.22
CA LEU A 305 4.46 -17.42 -0.82
C LEU A 305 5.06 -16.08 -0.36
N SER A 306 4.80 -15.68 0.89
CA SER A 306 5.41 -14.46 1.48
C SER A 306 6.92 -14.59 1.66
N GLY A 307 7.41 -15.78 1.96
CA GLY A 307 8.83 -16.09 2.09
C GLY A 307 9.54 -16.06 0.74
N GLU A 308 8.96 -16.68 -0.28
CA GLU A 308 9.49 -16.69 -1.65
C GLU A 308 9.58 -15.29 -2.26
N ARG A 309 8.55 -14.48 -2.03
CA ARG A 309 8.48 -13.12 -2.57
C ARG A 309 9.24 -12.09 -1.72
N ALA A 310 9.66 -12.45 -0.51
CA ALA A 310 10.23 -11.52 0.48
C ALA A 310 9.39 -10.25 0.64
N SER A 311 8.07 -10.39 0.64
CA SER A 311 7.10 -9.31 0.51
C SER A 311 5.78 -9.66 1.18
N TYR A 312 4.95 -8.64 1.43
CA TYR A 312 3.62 -8.83 1.98
C TYR A 312 2.70 -9.57 1.00
N VAL A 313 2.04 -10.61 1.50
CA VAL A 313 1.10 -11.43 0.75
C VAL A 313 -0.21 -11.50 1.51
N TYR A 314 -1.30 -11.15 0.84
CA TYR A 314 -2.65 -11.17 1.38
C TYR A 314 -3.52 -12.14 0.58
N THR A 315 -3.89 -13.26 1.17
CA THR A 315 -4.62 -14.33 0.48
C THR A 315 -6.09 -14.38 0.90
N ILE A 316 -7.01 -14.27 -0.06
CA ILE A 316 -8.41 -14.62 0.11
C ILE A 316 -8.63 -16.00 -0.50
N CYS A 317 -9.04 -16.96 0.32
CA CYS A 317 -9.46 -18.29 -0.13
C CYS A 317 -10.98 -18.37 -0.17
N LEU A 318 -11.55 -18.52 -1.36
CA LEU A 318 -12.97 -18.78 -1.58
C LEU A 318 -13.20 -20.29 -1.73
N ILE A 319 -14.02 -20.88 -0.86
CA ILE A 319 -14.45 -22.28 -0.98
C ILE A 319 -15.88 -22.31 -1.51
N LEU A 320 -16.07 -23.00 -2.63
CA LEU A 320 -17.37 -23.22 -3.25
C LEU A 320 -17.96 -24.52 -2.72
N VAL A 321 -19.16 -24.44 -2.13
CA VAL A 321 -19.90 -25.59 -1.62
C VAL A 321 -21.36 -25.53 -2.07
N ASN A 322 -22.03 -26.69 -2.12
CA ASN A 322 -23.45 -26.73 -2.44
C ASN A 322 -24.30 -26.16 -1.28
N GLY A 323 -23.91 -26.39 -0.03
CA GLY A 323 -24.62 -25.88 1.15
C GLY A 323 -23.72 -25.89 2.38
N VAL A 324 -24.07 -25.11 3.40
CA VAL A 324 -23.28 -25.00 4.64
C VAL A 324 -24.13 -25.43 5.83
N SER A 325 -23.64 -26.40 6.60
CA SER A 325 -24.33 -26.86 7.81
C SER A 325 -24.38 -25.77 8.89
N ALA A 326 -25.36 -25.84 9.80
CA ALA A 326 -25.45 -24.89 10.90
C ALA A 326 -24.23 -24.95 11.85
N SER A 327 -23.61 -26.13 12.02
CA SER A 327 -22.37 -26.29 12.80
C SER A 327 -21.22 -25.54 12.13
N LEU A 328 -21.05 -25.74 10.82
CA LEU A 328 -19.98 -25.14 10.04
C LEU A 328 -20.14 -23.62 9.97
N LYS A 329 -21.35 -23.08 9.75
CA LYS A 329 -21.59 -21.63 9.84
C LYS A 329 -21.16 -21.07 11.19
N LYS A 330 -21.54 -21.75 12.27
CA LYS A 330 -21.18 -21.34 13.62
C LYS A 330 -19.67 -21.42 13.86
N LEU A 331 -19.00 -22.44 13.32
CA LEU A 331 -17.55 -22.58 13.36
C LEU A 331 -16.90 -21.39 12.66
N ILE A 332 -17.23 -21.15 11.38
CA ILE A 332 -16.68 -20.06 10.56
C ILE A 332 -16.90 -18.69 11.25
N TYR A 333 -18.11 -18.41 11.72
CA TYR A 333 -18.40 -17.13 12.39
C TYR A 333 -17.60 -16.91 13.67
N ASN A 334 -17.23 -17.98 14.37
CA ASN A 334 -16.47 -17.92 15.62
C ASN A 334 -14.97 -18.14 15.42
N THR A 335 -14.53 -18.43 14.20
CA THR A 335 -13.11 -18.45 13.83
C THR A 335 -12.50 -17.12 14.23
N LYS A 336 -11.48 -17.20 15.09
CA LYS A 336 -10.76 -16.01 15.53
C LYS A 336 -9.79 -15.59 14.43
N PRO A 337 -9.58 -14.29 14.23
CA PRO A 337 -8.51 -13.84 13.36
C PRO A 337 -7.19 -14.53 13.75
N ALA A 338 -6.51 -15.08 12.76
CA ALA A 338 -5.17 -15.59 12.96
C ALA A 338 -4.29 -14.46 13.52
N LYS A 339 -3.51 -14.78 14.56
CA LYS A 339 -2.47 -13.88 15.05
C LYS A 339 -1.23 -14.14 14.22
N TYR A 340 -0.83 -13.13 13.46
CA TYR A 340 0.40 -13.15 12.69
C TYR A 340 1.52 -12.52 13.51
N ALA A 341 2.73 -13.09 13.45
CA ALA A 341 3.87 -12.46 14.10
C ALA A 341 4.24 -11.17 13.37
N PHE A 342 4.88 -10.22 14.05
CA PHE A 342 5.35 -8.97 13.42
C PHE A 342 6.29 -9.20 12.21
N SER A 343 7.02 -10.33 12.20
CA SER A 343 7.88 -10.74 11.09
C SER A 343 7.16 -11.56 10.02
N GLU A 344 5.88 -11.86 10.19
CA GLU A 344 5.09 -12.67 9.27
C GLU A 344 4.50 -11.75 8.20
N LEU A 345 5.00 -11.87 6.98
CA LEU A 345 4.61 -11.04 5.85
C LEU A 345 3.37 -11.58 5.13
N GLY A 346 2.91 -12.78 5.48
CA GLY A 346 1.73 -13.41 4.89
C GLY A 346 0.53 -13.38 5.82
N SER A 347 -0.63 -12.96 5.33
CA SER A 347 -1.90 -13.17 6.02
C SER A 347 -2.98 -13.70 5.07
N SER A 348 -3.98 -14.38 5.63
CA SER A 348 -5.05 -14.99 4.85
C SER A 348 -6.40 -14.95 5.56
N VAL A 349 -7.47 -15.00 4.76
CA VAL A 349 -8.86 -15.17 5.21
C VAL A 349 -9.57 -16.21 4.34
N MET A 350 -10.44 -17.00 4.98
CA MET A 350 -11.29 -17.96 4.31
C MET A 350 -12.73 -17.46 4.22
N VAL A 351 -13.34 -17.67 3.05
CA VAL A 351 -14.72 -17.33 2.75
C VAL A 351 -15.38 -18.54 2.10
N VAL A 352 -16.57 -18.90 2.55
CA VAL A 352 -17.33 -20.03 1.99
C VAL A 352 -18.55 -19.50 1.25
N TYR A 353 -18.73 -19.85 -0.01
CA TYR A 353 -19.96 -19.58 -0.76
C TYR A 353 -20.88 -20.80 -0.77
N SER A 354 -22.13 -20.59 -0.36
CA SER A 354 -23.20 -21.60 -0.34
C SER A 354 -24.11 -21.43 -1.56
N ALA A 355 -24.08 -22.36 -2.51
CA ALA A 355 -24.96 -22.29 -3.69
C ALA A 355 -26.45 -22.43 -3.34
N ALA A 356 -26.80 -23.28 -2.37
CA ALA A 356 -28.18 -23.50 -1.94
C ALA A 356 -28.83 -22.26 -1.33
N GLU A 357 -28.02 -21.39 -0.72
CA GLU A 357 -28.49 -20.21 0.00
C GLU A 357 -28.15 -18.91 -0.74
N ASN A 358 -27.33 -19.00 -1.79
CA ASN A 358 -26.76 -17.90 -2.52
C ASN A 358 -26.18 -16.82 -1.59
N GLU A 359 -25.38 -17.26 -0.62
CA GLU A 359 -24.75 -16.39 0.38
C GLU A 359 -23.30 -16.77 0.62
N ILE A 360 -22.52 -15.80 1.13
CA ILE A 360 -21.18 -16.04 1.63
C ILE A 360 -21.18 -16.08 3.16
N VAL A 361 -20.34 -16.96 3.71
CA VAL A 361 -20.11 -17.15 5.13
C VAL A 361 -18.62 -16.94 5.40
N TYR A 362 -18.30 -16.01 6.30
CA TYR A 362 -16.93 -15.67 6.67
C TYR A 362 -16.86 -15.20 8.14
N PRO A 363 -15.67 -15.17 8.77
CA PRO A 363 -15.54 -14.82 10.18
C PRO A 363 -16.16 -13.46 10.53
N LYS A 364 -16.87 -13.39 11.68
CA LYS A 364 -17.48 -12.13 12.16
C LYS A 364 -16.45 -11.04 12.44
N THR A 365 -15.28 -11.47 12.90
CA THR A 365 -14.15 -10.61 13.15
C THR A 365 -13.04 -11.01 12.19
N ILE A 366 -12.63 -10.08 11.34
CA ILE A 366 -11.44 -10.18 10.49
C ILE A 366 -10.51 -9.07 10.94
N THR A 367 -9.26 -9.41 11.26
CA THR A 367 -8.20 -8.44 11.49
C THR A 367 -7.69 -7.98 10.13
N GLU A 368 -7.65 -6.66 9.93
CA GLU A 368 -6.95 -6.06 8.80
C GLU A 368 -5.48 -5.87 9.16
N GLU A 369 -4.58 -6.28 8.29
CA GLU A 369 -3.13 -6.17 8.45
C GLU A 369 -2.59 -5.33 7.30
N ASN A 370 -2.00 -4.18 7.61
CA ASN A 370 -1.51 -3.23 6.61
C ASN A 370 -2.60 -2.92 5.55
N ASN A 371 -2.34 -3.20 4.27
CA ASN A 371 -3.28 -2.96 3.16
C ASN A 371 -4.09 -4.21 2.74
N SER A 372 -4.29 -5.17 3.64
CA SER A 372 -5.05 -6.38 3.30
C SER A 372 -6.44 -6.09 2.74
N ASP A 373 -7.15 -5.12 3.33
CA ASP A 373 -8.54 -4.74 3.02
C ASP A 373 -9.44 -5.94 2.71
N TYR A 374 -9.42 -6.95 3.57
CA TYR A 374 -10.20 -8.17 3.39
C TYR A 374 -11.69 -7.85 3.36
N LYS A 375 -12.17 -7.00 4.26
CA LYS A 375 -13.59 -6.64 4.31
C LYS A 375 -14.05 -5.90 3.04
N GLY A 376 -13.27 -4.96 2.53
CA GLY A 376 -13.57 -4.24 1.30
C GLY A 376 -13.64 -5.21 0.11
N LYS A 377 -12.61 -6.04 -0.05
CA LYS A 377 -12.50 -7.01 -1.15
C LYS A 377 -13.56 -8.10 -1.11
N ILE A 378 -13.90 -8.62 0.07
CA ILE A 378 -15.01 -9.57 0.21
C ILE A 378 -16.32 -8.91 -0.24
N LYS A 379 -16.58 -7.67 0.21
CA LYS A 379 -17.80 -6.94 -0.13
C LYS A 379 -17.89 -6.63 -1.63
N GLU A 380 -16.76 -6.26 -2.24
CA GLU A 380 -16.68 -5.86 -3.63
C GLU A 380 -16.74 -7.05 -4.59
N TYR A 381 -15.96 -8.09 -4.31
CA TYR A 381 -15.74 -9.19 -5.25
C TYR A 381 -16.62 -10.42 -4.97
N LEU A 382 -16.87 -10.75 -3.70
CA LEU A 382 -17.46 -12.04 -3.33
C LEU A 382 -18.94 -11.99 -2.98
N ASN A 383 -19.52 -10.82 -2.74
CA ASN A 383 -20.97 -10.73 -2.53
C ASN A 383 -21.71 -11.17 -3.81
N PRO A 384 -22.66 -12.13 -3.72
CA PRO A 384 -23.44 -12.61 -4.86
C PRO A 384 -24.23 -11.52 -5.57
#